data_AF-A0A1J3HIJ2-F1
#
_entry.id   AF-A0A1J3HIJ2-F1
#
_cell.length_a   1.000
_cell.length_b   1.000
_cell.length_c   1.000
_cell.angle_alpha   90.00
_cell.angle_beta   90.00
_cell.angle_gamma   90.00
#
_symmetry.space_group_name_H-M   'P 1'
#
loop_
_entity.id
_entity.type
_entity.pdbx_description
1 polymer ?
#
loop_
_entity_poly.entity_id
_entity_poly.type
_entity_poly.pdbx_seq_one_letter_code
_entity_poly.pdbx_strand_id
1 'polypeptide(L)'
;KSWQASGKKVLLSIGGQNGNWPFVFGSDASVNTFVSTMASALDKYGLDGVDLDIENYQATPRTVVNAIKLLRAAIGDNRIIVVSP
;
A
#
# COMPACT_ATOMS: atom_id res chain seq x y z
N LYS A 1 -13.16 9.73 -10.86
CA LYS A 1 -14.48 9.08 -10.90
C LYS A 1 -14.94 8.62 -12.30
N SER A 2 -14.67 9.34 -13.40
CA SER A 2 -15.06 8.89 -14.76
C SER A 2 -14.48 7.53 -15.14
N TRP A 3 -13.19 7.29 -14.84
CA TRP A 3 -12.53 5.99 -15.04
C TRP A 3 -13.22 4.84 -14.28
N GLN A 4 -13.62 5.10 -13.03
CA GLN A 4 -14.34 4.11 -12.22
C GLN A 4 -15.75 3.84 -12.77
N ALA A 5 -16.43 4.89 -13.24
CA ALA A 5 -17.74 4.76 -13.88
C ALA A 5 -17.70 3.98 -15.21
N SER A 6 -16.55 3.98 -15.91
CA SER A 6 -16.31 3.13 -17.08
C SER A 6 -15.75 1.75 -16.75
N GLY A 7 -15.82 1.34 -15.49
CA GLY A 7 -15.42 0.01 -15.02
C GLY A 7 -13.92 -0.18 -14.84
N LYS A 8 -13.11 0.87 -14.92
CA LYS A 8 -11.66 0.80 -14.63
C LYS A 8 -11.41 0.89 -13.12
N LYS A 9 -10.30 0.29 -12.67
CA LYS A 9 -9.83 0.38 -11.29
C LYS A 9 -8.78 1.48 -11.21
N VAL A 10 -8.92 2.37 -10.24
CA VAL A 10 -7.99 3.49 -10.02
C VAL A 10 -7.28 3.26 -8.69
N LEU A 11 -5.97 3.02 -8.77
CA LEU A 11 -5.12 2.68 -7.64
C LEU A 11 -4.11 3.80 -7.37
N LEU A 12 -3.62 3.88 -6.13
CA LEU A 12 -2.44 4.66 -5.77
C LEU A 12 -1.21 3.76 -5.84
N SER A 13 -0.27 4.03 -6.73
CA SER A 13 1.04 3.38 -6.68
C SER A 13 1.97 4.13 -5.72
N ILE A 14 2.68 3.39 -4.87
CA ILE A 14 3.63 3.91 -3.89
C ILE A 14 4.97 3.23 -4.12
N GLY A 15 6.04 4.02 -4.20
CA GLY A 15 7.38 3.50 -4.41
C GLY A 15 8.07 4.16 -5.59
N GLY A 16 8.51 3.34 -6.54
CA GLY A 16 9.36 3.72 -7.66
C GLY A 16 10.72 4.25 -7.20
N GLN A 17 11.38 4.97 -8.11
CA GLN A 17 12.75 5.49 -7.92
C GLN A 17 12.98 6.22 -6.58
N ASN A 18 11.95 6.85 -6.01
CA ASN A 18 12.04 7.62 -4.77
C ASN A 18 11.40 6.91 -3.55
N GLY A 19 11.04 5.64 -3.68
CA GLY A 19 10.46 4.84 -2.61
C GLY A 19 11.44 4.58 -1.47
N ASN A 20 11.01 4.82 -0.23
CA ASN A 20 11.82 4.55 0.98
C ASN A 20 11.23 3.38 1.79
N TRP A 21 11.17 2.22 1.14
CA TRP A 21 10.74 0.97 1.76
C TRP A 21 11.63 0.49 2.93
N PRO A 22 12.96 0.73 2.95
CA PRO A 22 13.77 0.46 4.15
C PRO A 22 13.26 1.22 5.39
N PHE A 23 12.80 2.47 5.23
CA PHE A 23 12.19 3.22 6.32
C PHE A 23 10.81 2.67 6.72
N VAL A 24 9.95 2.37 5.74
CA VAL A 24 8.60 1.82 5.98
C VAL A 24 8.69 0.53 6.79
N PHE A 25 9.61 -0.37 6.44
CA PHE A 25 9.78 -1.66 7.10
C PHE A 25 10.80 -1.65 8.26
N GLY A 26 11.35 -0.49 8.61
CA GLY A 26 12.41 -0.37 9.62
C GLY A 26 11.93 -0.49 11.07
N SER A 27 10.63 -0.30 11.33
CA SER A 27 10.04 -0.46 12.65
C SER A 27 8.53 -0.72 12.58
N ASP A 28 7.96 -1.33 13.62
CA ASP A 28 6.51 -1.53 13.73
C ASP A 28 5.75 -0.20 13.74
N ALA A 29 6.33 0.85 14.33
CA ALA A 29 5.74 2.20 14.32
C ALA A 29 5.68 2.79 12.90
N SER A 30 6.74 2.61 12.10
CA SER A 30 6.76 3.02 10.69
C SER A 30 5.72 2.27 9.87
N VAL A 31 5.59 0.94 10.07
CA VAL A 31 4.58 0.11 9.41
C VAL A 31 3.17 0.58 9.77
N ASN A 32 2.88 0.81 11.05
CA ASN A 32 1.56 1.26 11.49
C ASN A 32 1.20 2.66 10.93
N THR A 33 2.18 3.55 10.86
CA THR A 33 2.02 4.88 10.25
C THR A 33 1.75 4.74 8.74
N PHE A 34 2.49 3.89 8.04
CA PHE A 34 2.26 3.61 6.63
C PHE A 34 0.85 3.04 6.38
N VAL A 35 0.44 2.03 7.15
CA VAL A 35 -0.88 1.39 7.02
C VAL A 35 -2.02 2.40 7.26
N SER A 36 -1.95 3.18 8.33
CA SER A 36 -2.99 4.16 8.68
C SER A 36 -3.09 5.31 7.67
N THR A 37 -1.95 5.82 7.19
CA THR A 37 -1.92 6.89 6.17
C THR A 37 -2.40 6.38 4.81
N MET A 38 -2.11 5.14 4.43
CA MET A 38 -2.64 4.52 3.23
C MET A 38 -4.15 4.31 3.30
N ALA A 39 -4.67 3.73 4.38
CA ALA A 39 -6.12 3.59 4.55
C ALA A 39 -6.84 4.95 4.43
N SER A 40 -6.31 5.97 5.12
CA SER A 40 -6.84 7.34 5.08
C SER A 40 -6.78 7.95 3.67
N ALA A 41 -5.69 7.74 2.92
CA ALA A 41 -5.58 8.23 1.55
C ALA A 41 -6.58 7.55 0.61
N LEU A 42 -6.71 6.22 0.69
CA LEU A 42 -7.66 5.47 -0.13
C LEU A 42 -9.11 5.90 0.14
N ASP A 43 -9.46 6.16 1.41
CA ASP A 43 -10.77 6.69 1.80
C ASP A 43 -10.99 8.10 1.25
N LYS A 44 -10.04 9.01 1.53
CA LYS A 44 -10.12 10.43 1.15
C LYS A 44 -10.32 10.62 -0.35
N TYR A 45 -9.64 9.81 -1.16
CA TYR A 45 -9.67 9.93 -2.62
C TYR A 45 -10.63 8.94 -3.28
N GLY A 46 -11.27 8.04 -2.52
CA GLY A 46 -12.19 7.03 -3.04
C GLY A 46 -11.53 6.08 -4.04
N LEU A 47 -10.31 5.64 -3.74
CA LEU A 47 -9.51 4.79 -4.61
C LEU A 47 -9.89 3.31 -4.45
N ASP A 48 -9.75 2.55 -5.53
CA ASP A 48 -10.07 1.12 -5.56
C ASP A 48 -9.02 0.26 -4.86
N GLY A 49 -7.83 0.80 -4.62
CA GLY A 49 -6.73 0.04 -4.04
C GLY A 49 -5.37 0.73 -4.13
N VAL A 50 -4.33 -0.04 -3.87
CA VAL A 50 -2.94 0.38 -3.82
C VAL A 50 -2.05 -0.60 -4.59
N ASP A 51 -1.03 -0.06 -5.24
CA ASP A 51 0.07 -0.81 -5.84
C ASP A 51 1.34 -0.51 -5.04
N LEU A 52 1.95 -1.56 -4.50
CA LEU A 52 3.17 -1.50 -3.70
C LEU A 52 4.34 -1.80 -4.63
N ASP A 53 4.96 -0.75 -5.16
CA ASP A 53 6.10 -0.81 -6.06
C ASP A 53 7.40 -0.89 -5.24
N ILE A 54 7.70 -2.11 -4.77
CA ILE A 54 8.75 -2.39 -3.79
C ILE A 54 10.05 -2.76 -4.50
N GLU A 55 10.82 -1.74 -4.91
CA GLU A 55 12.08 -1.94 -5.64
C GLU A 55 13.27 -2.35 -4.75
N ASN A 56 13.26 -2.00 -3.46
CA ASN A 56 14.32 -2.36 -2.52
C ASN A 56 13.82 -2.42 -1.08
N TYR A 57 14.38 -3.30 -0.25
CA TYR A 57 14.16 -3.31 1.20
C TYR A 57 15.25 -4.13 1.90
N GLN A 58 15.48 -3.86 3.18
CA GLN A 58 16.47 -4.58 4.00
C GLN A 58 15.83 -5.51 5.04
N ALA A 59 14.53 -5.32 5.29
CA ALA A 59 13.78 -6.13 6.25
C ALA A 59 13.62 -7.57 5.75
N THR A 60 13.30 -8.49 6.67
CA THR A 60 13.02 -9.87 6.27
C THR A 60 11.76 -9.94 5.40
N PRO A 61 11.64 -10.92 4.49
CA PRO A 61 10.40 -11.15 3.74
C PRO A 61 9.17 -11.33 4.65
N ARG A 62 9.35 -11.87 5.86
CA ARG A 62 8.30 -12.00 6.87
C ARG A 62 7.77 -10.63 7.33
N THR A 63 8.66 -9.67 7.55
CA THR A 63 8.28 -8.30 7.92
C THR A 63 7.43 -7.66 6.82
N VAL A 64 7.85 -7.79 5.57
CA VAL A 64 7.10 -7.27 4.41
C VAL A 64 5.71 -7.92 4.31
N VAL A 65 5.63 -9.25 4.41
CA VAL A 65 4.34 -9.98 4.40
C VAL A 65 3.43 -9.54 5.55
N ASN A 66 3.97 -9.33 6.76
CA ASN A 66 3.19 -8.87 7.90
C ASN A 66 2.64 -7.45 7.67
N ALA A 67 3.44 -6.54 7.11
CA ALA A 67 2.99 -5.20 6.75
C ALA A 67 1.85 -5.24 5.72
N ILE A 68 1.95 -6.10 4.70
CA ILE A 68 0.89 -6.28 3.69
C ILE A 68 -0.39 -6.85 4.32
N LYS A 69 -0.28 -7.78 5.28
CA LYS A 69 -1.43 -8.31 6.03
C LYS A 69 -2.12 -7.23 6.88
N LEU A 70 -1.33 -6.38 7.55
CA LEU A 70 -1.88 -5.25 8.31
C LEU A 70 -2.58 -4.26 7.38
N LEU A 71 -1.99 -3.97 6.23
CA LEU A 71 -2.60 -3.12 5.21
C LEU A 71 -3.94 -3.71 4.72
N ARG A 72 -3.98 -5.00 4.38
CA ARG A 72 -5.22 -5.71 4.01
C ARG A 72 -6.29 -5.56 5.09
N ALA A 73 -5.95 -5.82 6.35
CA ALA A 73 -6.89 -5.67 7.47
C ALA A 73 -7.43 -4.23 7.59
N ALA A 74 -6.59 -3.23 7.38
CA ALA A 74 -6.98 -1.82 7.49
C ALA A 74 -7.85 -1.33 6.31
N ILE A 75 -7.64 -1.85 5.10
CA ILE A 75 -8.35 -1.36 3.90
C ILE A 75 -9.56 -2.22 3.51
N GLY A 76 -9.75 -3.37 4.17
CA GLY A 76 -10.84 -4.31 3.92
C GLY A 76 -10.69 -5.12 2.63
N ASP A 77 -11.52 -6.15 2.46
CA ASP A 77 -11.37 -7.14 1.37
C ASP A 77 -11.76 -6.63 -0.02
N ASN A 78 -12.55 -5.56 -0.10
CA ASN A 78 -13.03 -5.01 -1.37
C ASN A 78 -11.97 -4.21 -2.13
N ARG A 79 -10.91 -3.78 -1.46
CA ARG A 79 -9.84 -2.99 -2.08
C ARG A 79 -8.74 -3.87 -2.69
N ILE A 80 -8.17 -3.41 -3.79
CA ILE A 80 -7.12 -4.13 -4.49
C ILE A 80 -5.77 -3.83 -3.81
N ILE A 81 -4.95 -4.86 -3.65
CA ILE A 81 -3.52 -4.72 -3.33
C ILE A 81 -2.77 -5.41 -4.47
N VAL A 82 -1.95 -4.64 -5.18
CA VAL A 82 -0.96 -5.15 -6.12
C VAL A 82 0.42 -5.02 -5.47
N VAL A 83 1.31 -5.95 -5.75
CA VAL A 83 2.72 -5.88 -5.36
C VAL A 83 3.54 -6.03 -6.62
N SER A 84 4.39 -5.03 -6.88
CA SER A 84 5.27 -4.95 -8.04
C SER A 84 6.72 -4.95 -7.52
N PRO A 85 7.39 -6.12 -7.52
CA PRO A 85 8.76 -6.26 -7.03
C PRO A 85 9.83 -5.99 -8.10
#